data_AF-A0A7R9R2D3-F1
#
_entry.id   AF-A0A7R9R2D3-F1
#
_cell.length_a   1.000
_cell.length_b   1.000
_cell.length_c   1.000
_cell.angle_alpha   90.00
_cell.angle_beta   90.00
_cell.angle_gamma   90.00
#
_symmetry.space_group_name_H-M   'P 1'
#
loop_
_entity.id
_entity.type
_entity.pdbx_description
1 polymer ?
#
loop_
_entity_poly.entity_id
_entity_poly.type
_entity_poly.pdbx_seq_one_letter_code
_entity_poly.pdbx_strand_id
1 'polypeptide(L)'
;MKTGPDFVATNFTFYDCSSYQSCTACVSSPFPCDWCVGGHRCTHDTGENCRNDILVTGISSVGPSIRSGPGFCPRINATAGGTTEVLVPS
;
A
#
# COMPACT_ATOMS: atom_id res chain seq x y z
N MET A 1 -17.90 -25.39 -26.30
CA MET A 1 -16.94 -24.31 -26.63
C MET A 1 -15.89 -24.89 -27.55
N LYS A 2 -15.68 -24.33 -28.75
CA LYS A 2 -14.56 -24.72 -29.62
C LYS A 2 -13.37 -23.83 -29.27
N THR A 3 -12.29 -24.43 -28.81
CA THR A 3 -10.99 -23.78 -28.62
C THR A 3 -10.36 -23.58 -30.00
N GLY A 4 -10.32 -22.32 -30.45
CA GLY A 4 -9.48 -21.91 -31.58
C GLY A 4 -8.03 -21.74 -31.12
N PRO A 5 -7.03 -21.78 -32.03
CA PRO A 5 -5.63 -21.60 -31.66
C PRO A 5 -5.36 -20.16 -31.22
N ASP A 6 -4.51 -19.97 -30.21
CA ASP A 6 -4.06 -18.65 -29.77
C ASP A 6 -3.07 -18.08 -30.79
N PHE A 7 -3.45 -17.00 -31.48
CA PHE A 7 -2.65 -16.40 -32.56
C PHE A 7 -1.59 -15.40 -32.07
N VAL A 8 -1.72 -14.88 -30.85
CA VAL A 8 -0.81 -13.92 -30.24
C VAL A 8 -0.85 -14.06 -28.72
N ALA A 9 0.29 -13.89 -28.06
CA ALA A 9 0.40 -13.92 -26.61
C ALA A 9 1.06 -12.63 -26.10
N THR A 10 0.58 -12.12 -24.97
CA THR A 10 1.20 -11.00 -24.24
C THR A 10 1.12 -11.26 -22.75
N ASN A 11 2.02 -10.66 -21.99
CA ASN A 11 1.99 -10.73 -20.54
C ASN A 11 0.95 -9.75 -20.00
N PHE A 12 0.00 -10.24 -19.22
CA PHE A 12 -0.89 -9.44 -18.39
C PHE A 12 -0.61 -9.78 -16.93
N THR A 13 -0.78 -8.80 -16.04
CA THR A 13 -0.55 -8.99 -14.61
C THR A 13 -1.84 -8.67 -13.87
N PHE A 14 -2.37 -9.66 -13.15
CA PHE A 14 -3.40 -9.44 -12.15
C PHE A 14 -2.72 -9.04 -10.85
N TYR A 15 -3.25 -8.02 -10.19
CA TYR A 15 -2.79 -7.56 -8.89
C TYR A 15 -3.97 -7.43 -7.95
N ASP A 16 -3.70 -7.65 -6.67
CA ASP A 16 -4.67 -7.49 -5.59
C ASP A 16 -4.02 -6.64 -4.49
N CYS A 17 -4.47 -5.40 -4.37
CA CYS A 17 -3.97 -4.49 -3.34
C CYS A 17 -4.24 -5.04 -1.93
N SER A 18 -5.33 -5.79 -1.71
CA SER A 18 -5.68 -6.32 -0.40
C SER A 18 -4.70 -7.38 0.12
N SER A 19 -3.85 -7.93 -0.75
CA SER A 19 -2.78 -8.86 -0.37
C SER A 19 -1.66 -8.22 0.46
N TYR A 20 -1.51 -6.88 0.41
CA TYR A 20 -0.51 -6.16 1.19
C TYR A 20 -1.02 -5.86 2.60
N GLN A 21 -0.36 -6.43 3.61
CA GLN A 21 -0.73 -6.26 5.02
C GLN A 21 -0.01 -5.10 5.74
N SER A 22 0.87 -4.37 5.04
CA SER A 22 1.57 -3.22 5.63
C SER A 22 1.51 -2.02 4.71
N CYS A 23 1.40 -0.84 5.31
CA CYS A 23 1.41 0.43 4.58
C CYS A 23 2.60 0.52 3.65
N THR A 24 3.81 0.27 4.16
CA THR A 24 5.05 0.37 3.41
C THR A 24 5.05 -0.53 2.17
N ALA A 25 4.60 -1.79 2.30
CA ALA A 25 4.54 -2.70 1.16
C ALA A 25 3.47 -2.29 0.13
N CYS A 26 2.30 -1.86 0.61
CA CYS A 26 1.20 -1.39 -0.22
C CYS A 26 1.62 -0.19 -1.09
N VAL A 27 2.14 0.86 -0.47
CA VAL A 27 2.44 2.13 -1.15
C VAL A 27 3.74 2.09 -1.94
N SER A 28 4.59 1.08 -1.72
CA SER A 28 5.78 0.82 -2.52
C SER A 28 5.52 -0.17 -3.66
N SER A 29 4.29 -0.67 -3.79
CA SER A 29 3.95 -1.61 -4.86
C SER A 29 4.09 -0.95 -6.24
N PRO A 30 4.41 -1.72 -7.29
CA PRO A 30 4.43 -1.23 -8.66
C PRO A 30 3.01 -1.01 -9.22
N PHE A 31 1.97 -1.26 -8.42
CA PHE A 31 0.57 -1.16 -8.80
C PHE A 31 -0.07 0.07 -8.13
N PRO A 32 -1.15 0.63 -8.70
CA PRO A 32 -1.82 1.81 -8.16
C PRO A 32 -2.66 1.43 -6.92
N CYS A 33 -1.98 1.10 -5.84
CA CYS A 33 -2.56 0.76 -4.55
C CYS A 33 -2.30 1.87 -3.54
N ASP A 34 -3.31 2.14 -2.71
CA ASP A 34 -3.26 3.16 -1.67
C ASP A 34 -3.59 2.55 -0.30
N TRP A 35 -3.19 3.22 0.77
CA TRP A 35 -3.35 2.74 2.13
C TRP A 35 -4.29 3.63 2.95
N CYS A 36 -5.32 3.03 3.54
CA CYS A 36 -6.17 3.68 4.54
C CYS A 36 -5.53 3.47 5.93
N VAL A 37 -5.07 4.55 6.57
CA VAL A 37 -4.31 4.45 7.83
C VAL A 37 -5.18 3.96 8.99
N GLY A 38 -6.36 4.56 9.20
CA GLY A 38 -7.29 4.16 10.25
C GLY A 38 -7.93 2.81 9.99
N GLY A 39 -8.25 2.52 8.72
CA GLY A 39 -8.81 1.24 8.29
C GLY A 39 -7.80 0.09 8.21
N HIS A 40 -6.50 0.37 8.44
CA HIS A 40 -5.39 -0.57 8.38
C HIS A 40 -5.47 -1.52 7.17
N ARG A 41 -5.66 -0.96 5.98
CA ARG A 41 -5.88 -1.75 4.76
C ARG A 41 -5.26 -1.11 3.53
N CYS A 42 -4.83 -1.97 2.61
CA CYS A 42 -4.42 -1.59 1.27
C CYS A 42 -5.58 -1.81 0.29
N THR A 43 -5.82 -0.85 -0.60
CA THR A 43 -6.95 -0.89 -1.54
C THR A 43 -6.61 -0.14 -2.82
N HIS A 44 -7.23 -0.54 -3.94
CA HIS A 44 -7.27 0.27 -5.16
C HIS A 44 -8.49 1.22 -5.16
N ASP A 45 -9.53 0.88 -4.39
CA ASP A 45 -10.78 1.64 -4.30
C ASP A 45 -10.80 2.41 -2.98
N THR A 46 -10.24 3.61 -3.02
CA THR A 46 -10.13 4.51 -1.87
C THR A 46 -11.46 5.20 -1.54
N GLY A 47 -12.33 5.38 -2.54
CA GLY A 47 -13.63 6.02 -2.36
C GLY A 47 -14.55 5.22 -1.44
N GLU A 48 -14.55 3.90 -1.61
CA GLU A 48 -15.35 3.00 -0.78
C GLU A 48 -14.63 2.64 0.53
N ASN A 49 -13.32 2.37 0.48
CA ASN A 49 -12.62 1.77 1.62
C ASN A 49 -11.91 2.76 2.54
N CYS A 50 -11.60 3.98 2.08
CA CYS A 50 -10.88 4.99 2.85
C CYS A 50 -11.73 6.25 3.11
N ARG A 51 -13.06 6.15 3.06
CA ARG A 51 -13.95 7.31 3.24
C ARG A 51 -13.74 7.93 4.63
N ASN A 52 -13.39 9.22 4.65
CA ASN A 52 -13.04 9.98 5.86
C ASN A 52 -11.82 9.45 6.63
N ASP A 53 -10.94 8.70 5.99
CA ASP A 53 -9.69 8.21 6.57
C ASP A 53 -8.48 9.07 6.11
N ILE A 54 -7.35 8.94 6.81
CA ILE A 54 -6.06 9.42 6.34
C ILE A 54 -5.58 8.48 5.24
N LEU A 55 -5.49 9.02 4.03
CA LEU A 55 -5.00 8.31 2.85
C LEU A 55 -3.49 8.52 2.69
N VAL A 56 -2.75 7.42 2.49
CA VAL A 56 -1.38 7.45 1.97
C VAL A 56 -1.40 6.83 0.59
N THR A 57 -1.05 7.63 -0.42
CA THR A 57 -1.10 7.17 -1.81
C THR A 57 0.16 6.40 -2.19
N GLY A 58 0.01 5.37 -3.01
CA GLY A 58 1.12 4.61 -3.57
C GLY A 58 1.98 5.42 -4.53
N ILE A 59 3.25 5.04 -4.65
CA ILE A 59 4.18 5.65 -5.62
C ILE A 59 3.74 5.47 -7.07
N SER A 60 2.97 4.42 -7.35
CA SER A 60 2.43 4.08 -8.67
C SER A 60 0.99 4.56 -8.87
N SER A 61 0.40 5.23 -7.87
CA SER A 61 -0.95 5.81 -7.93
C SER A 61 -0.85 7.29 -8.34
N VAL A 62 -1.45 7.66 -9.47
CA VAL A 62 -1.43 9.04 -9.97
C VAL A 62 -2.60 9.81 -9.35
N GLY A 63 -2.31 10.66 -8.36
CA GLY A 63 -3.32 11.47 -7.69
C GLY A 63 -2.75 12.75 -7.05
N PRO A 64 -3.61 13.72 -6.69
CA PRO A 64 -3.20 15.04 -6.16
C PRO A 64 -2.72 15.01 -4.69
N SER A 65 -2.36 13.83 -4.17
CA SER A 65 -2.07 13.64 -2.74
C SER A 65 -0.71 14.22 -2.33
N ILE A 66 -0.71 14.91 -1.20
CA ILE A 66 0.51 15.39 -0.52
C ILE A 66 1.22 14.29 0.29
N ARG A 67 0.55 13.15 0.54
CA ARG A 67 1.08 12.01 1.33
C ARG A 67 1.32 10.83 0.40
N SER A 68 2.37 10.91 -0.41
CA SER A 68 2.71 9.86 -1.38
C SER A 68 3.98 9.10 -0.99
N GLY A 69 3.87 7.77 -1.00
CA GLY A 69 4.98 6.85 -0.77
C GLY A 69 5.25 6.48 0.69
N PRO A 70 6.23 5.59 0.92
CA PRO A 70 6.45 4.92 2.21
C PRO A 70 6.89 5.85 3.34
N GLY A 71 7.40 7.05 3.02
CA GLY A 71 7.79 8.05 4.03
C GLY A 71 6.64 8.59 4.87
N PHE A 72 5.39 8.45 4.40
CA PHE A 72 4.19 8.91 5.10
C PHE A 72 3.46 7.78 5.85
N CYS A 73 4.00 6.56 5.83
CA CYS A 73 3.44 5.44 6.57
C CYS A 73 3.67 5.57 8.08
N PRO A 74 2.75 5.05 8.92
CA PRO A 74 2.97 4.95 10.36
C PRO A 74 4.26 4.17 10.66
N ARG A 75 5.16 4.78 11.43
CA ARG A 75 6.45 4.20 11.82
C ARG A 75 6.78 4.54 13.26
N ILE A 76 7.45 3.61 13.93
CA ILE A 76 8.08 3.86 15.22
C ILE A 76 9.51 4.29 14.91
N ASN A 77 9.90 5.50 15.31
CA ASN A 77 11.28 5.95 15.20
C ASN A 77 12.12 5.36 16.33
N ALA A 78 13.42 5.16 16.07
CA ALA A 78 14.36 4.77 17.12
C ALA A 78 14.33 5.79 18.27
N THR A 79 14.48 5.30 19.49
CA THR A 79 14.58 6.12 20.71
C THR A 79 15.79 7.04 20.65
N ALA A 80 15.74 8.14 21.43
CA ALA A 80 16.84 9.11 21.50
C ALA A 80 18.17 8.37 21.76
N GLY A 81 19.10 8.43 20.79
CA GLY A 81 20.38 7.72 20.83
C GLY A 81 20.52 6.56 19.84
N GLY A 82 19.48 6.23 19.05
CA GLY A 82 19.55 5.13 18.07
C GLY A 82 19.53 3.74 18.68
N THR A 83 19.14 3.64 19.96
CA THR A 83 19.01 2.37 20.66
C THR A 83 17.79 1.60 20.16
N THR A 84 17.91 0.27 20.09
CA THR A 84 16.81 -0.65 19.73
C THR A 84 16.14 -1.27 20.96
N GLU A 85 16.44 -0.73 22.14
CA GLU A 85 15.99 -1.27 23.43
C GLU A 85 14.80 -0.49 23.95
N VAL A 86 13.76 -1.21 24.37
CA VAL A 86 12.56 -0.65 25.02
C VAL A 86 12.61 -1.06 26.49
N LEU A 87 12.92 -0.11 27.37
CA LEU A 87 12.96 -0.35 28.82
C LEU A 87 11.54 -0.34 29.39
N VAL A 88 11.11 -1.46 29.97
CA VAL A 88 9.80 -1.60 30.63
C VAL A 88 10.03 -1.67 32.15
N PRO A 89 9.58 -0.67 32.93
CA PRO A 89 9.67 -0.73 34.39
C PRO A 89 8.73 -1.81 34.94
N SER A 90 9.19 -2.50 35.98
CA SER A 90 8.44 -3.48 36.77
C SER A 90 7.44 -2.83 37.72
#